data_AF-A0A932MBY9-F1
#
_entry.id   AF-A0A932MBY9-F1
#
_cell.length_a   1.000
_cell.length_b   1.000
_cell.length_c   1.000
_cell.angle_alpha   90.00
_cell.angle_beta   90.00
_cell.angle_gamma   90.00
#
_symmetry.space_group_name_H-M   'P 1'
#
loop_
_entity.id
_entity.type
_entity.pdbx_description
1 polymer ?
#
loop_
_entity_poly.entity_id
_entity_poly.type
_entity_poly.pdbx_seq_one_letter_code
_entity_poly.pdbx_strand_id
1 'polypeptide(L)'
;CNAIVDKSVVGIVADKARCEELVEKSLSMCAPLALHIGYDAAAKVAQEAWATGKTVREICQERKVLDEKKLAEVLDPWRMTESEP
;
A
#
# COMPACT_ATOMS: atom_id res chain seq x y z
N CYS A 1 8.44 38.55 -0.24
CA CYS A 1 8.75 37.74 -1.44
C CYS A 1 7.97 36.44 -1.37
N ASN A 2 6.89 36.31 -2.16
CA ASN A 2 6.00 35.13 -2.15
C ASN A 2 6.10 34.30 -3.44
N ALA A 3 7.16 34.49 -4.23
CA ALA A 3 7.28 33.90 -5.57
C ALA A 3 7.12 32.37 -5.61
N ILE A 4 7.52 31.64 -4.55
CA ILE A 4 7.31 30.18 -4.46
C ILE A 4 5.83 29.84 -4.28
N VAL A 5 5.11 30.61 -3.47
CA VAL A 5 3.67 30.42 -3.25
C VAL A 5 2.93 30.68 -4.56
N ASP A 6 3.19 31.83 -5.18
CA ASP A 6 2.47 32.30 -6.36
C ASP A 6 2.78 31.49 -7.63
N LYS A 7 4.03 31.03 -7.80
CA LYS A 7 4.46 30.34 -9.04
C LYS A 7 4.49 28.81 -8.94
N SER A 8 4.39 28.24 -7.74
CA SER A 8 4.52 26.79 -7.58
C SER A 8 3.43 26.19 -6.70
N VAL A 9 3.20 26.73 -5.50
CA VAL A 9 2.31 26.08 -4.51
C VAL A 9 0.83 26.14 -4.88
N VAL A 10 0.35 27.29 -5.38
CA VAL A 10 -1.08 27.49 -5.69
C VAL A 10 -1.58 26.57 -6.83
N GLY A 11 -0.67 26.07 -7.66
CA GLY A 11 -1.00 25.22 -8.83
C GLY A 11 -0.72 23.73 -8.66
N ILE A 12 -0.34 23.24 -7.47
CA ILE A 12 -0.03 21.82 -7.28
C ILE A 12 -1.31 21.00 -7.37
N VAL A 13 -1.36 20.08 -8.32
CA VAL A 13 -2.44 19.10 -8.47
C VAL A 13 -1.87 17.70 -8.29
N ALA A 14 -2.52 16.91 -7.43
CA ALA A 14 -2.15 15.52 -7.23
C ALA A 14 -2.60 14.68 -8.43
N ASP A 15 -1.66 13.91 -8.99
CA ASP A 15 -1.96 12.84 -9.93
C ASP A 15 -2.47 11.63 -9.15
N LYS A 16 -3.80 11.57 -8.97
CA LYS A 16 -4.46 10.54 -8.17
C LYS A 16 -4.17 9.13 -8.70
N ALA A 17 -4.18 8.94 -10.02
CA ALA A 17 -3.96 7.63 -10.63
C ALA A 17 -2.54 7.12 -10.33
N ARG A 18 -1.54 8.01 -10.46
CA ARG A 18 -0.16 7.67 -10.11
C ARG A 18 -0.01 7.39 -8.61
N CYS A 19 -0.69 8.14 -7.75
CA CYS A 19 -0.66 7.90 -6.31
C CYS A 19 -1.23 6.52 -5.95
N GLU A 20 -2.37 6.14 -6.52
CA GLU A 20 -3.00 4.83 -6.29
C GLU A 20 -2.10 3.68 -6.76
N GLU A 21 -1.48 3.81 -7.95
CA GLU A 21 -0.56 2.81 -8.48
C GLU A 21 0.67 2.62 -7.56
N LEU A 22 1.25 3.71 -7.07
CA LEU A 22 2.40 3.66 -6.18
C LEU A 22 2.06 2.99 -4.84
N VAL A 23 0.84 3.21 -4.32
CA VAL A 23 0.38 2.59 -3.09
C VAL A 23 0.22 1.08 -3.27
N GLU A 24 -0.46 0.63 -4.33
CA GLU A 24 -0.67 -0.81 -4.60
C GLU A 24 0.66 -1.56 -4.87
N LYS A 25 1.66 -0.87 -5.45
CA LYS A 25 3.00 -1.43 -5.65
C LYS A 25 3.91 -1.31 -4.44
N SER A 26 3.52 -0.59 -3.41
CA SER A 26 4.38 -0.35 -2.26
C SER A 26 4.49 -1.61 -1.39
N LEU A 27 5.73 -2.01 -1.10
CA LEU A 27 6.01 -3.08 -0.13
C LEU A 27 5.53 -2.74 1.28
N SER A 28 5.28 -1.46 1.58
CA SER A 28 4.70 -1.04 2.86
C SER A 28 3.30 -1.61 3.09
N MET A 29 2.59 -2.02 2.04
CA MET A 29 1.28 -2.70 2.14
C MET A 29 1.37 -4.05 2.86
N CYS A 30 2.58 -4.61 3.06
CA CYS A 30 2.78 -5.81 3.85
C CYS A 30 2.74 -5.58 5.37
N ALA A 31 2.87 -4.34 5.85
CA ALA A 31 2.86 -4.03 7.28
C ALA A 31 1.57 -4.46 8.00
N PRO A 32 0.35 -4.12 7.52
CA PRO A 32 -0.88 -4.56 8.18
C PRO A 32 -1.09 -6.08 8.07
N LEU A 33 -0.54 -6.72 7.03
CA LEU A 33 -0.58 -8.18 6.90
C LEU A 33 0.17 -8.86 8.06
N ALA A 34 1.28 -8.29 8.55
CA ALA A 34 2.06 -8.87 9.65
C ALA A 34 1.24 -9.09 10.93
N LEU A 35 0.21 -8.28 11.18
CA LEU A 35 -0.69 -8.42 12.33
C LEU A 35 -1.65 -9.62 12.21
N HIS A 36 -1.94 -10.07 10.99
CA HIS A 36 -2.90 -11.15 10.73
C HIS A 36 -2.24 -12.47 10.40
N ILE A 37 -1.14 -12.46 9.64
CA ILE A 37 -0.47 -13.67 9.13
C ILE A 37 0.88 -13.93 9.82
N GLY A 38 1.32 -13.02 10.69
CA GLY A 38 2.62 -13.06 11.36
C GLY A 38 3.74 -12.42 10.54
N TYR A 39 4.78 -11.96 11.24
CA TYR A 39 5.90 -11.23 10.63
C TYR A 39 6.64 -12.04 9.56
N ASP A 40 6.94 -13.32 9.83
CA ASP A 40 7.66 -14.18 8.88
C ASP A 40 6.90 -14.41 7.58
N ALA A 41 5.57 -14.57 7.66
CA ALA A 41 4.73 -14.77 6.49
C ALA A 41 4.63 -13.47 5.68
N ALA A 42 4.44 -12.32 6.34
CA ALA A 42 4.42 -11.01 5.70
C ALA A 42 5.76 -10.67 5.02
N ALA A 43 6.89 -11.00 5.66
CA ALA A 43 8.22 -10.81 5.09
C ALA A 43 8.43 -11.66 3.82
N LYS A 44 7.94 -12.91 3.80
CA LYS A 44 7.98 -13.76 2.60
C LYS A 44 7.15 -13.19 1.45
N VAL A 45 5.95 -12.68 1.75
CA VAL A 45 5.11 -12.01 0.74
C VAL A 45 5.80 -10.77 0.18
N ALA A 46 6.42 -9.95 1.04
CA ALA A 46 7.17 -8.77 0.60
C ALA A 46 8.37 -9.13 -0.31
N GLN A 47 9.15 -10.15 0.06
CA GLN A 47 10.27 -10.62 -0.77
C GLN A 47 9.80 -11.15 -2.11
N GLU A 48 8.69 -11.89 -2.14
CA GLU A 48 8.14 -12.42 -3.39
C GLU A 48 7.55 -11.32 -4.28
N ALA A 49 6.90 -10.31 -3.70
CA ALA A 49 6.41 -9.14 -4.43
C ALA A 49 7.55 -8.42 -5.12
N TRP A 50 8.66 -8.24 -4.39
CA TRP A 50 9.87 -7.65 -4.94
C TRP A 50 10.53 -8.52 -6.02
N ALA A 51 10.63 -9.83 -5.81
CA ALA A 51 11.29 -10.74 -6.74
C ALA A 51 10.49 -10.97 -8.03
N THR A 52 9.16 -11.01 -7.95
CA THR A 52 8.28 -11.27 -9.10
C THR A 52 7.80 -10.00 -9.79
N GLY A 53 7.93 -8.84 -9.14
CA GLY A 53 7.38 -7.57 -9.62
C GLY A 53 5.86 -7.50 -9.56
N LYS A 54 5.22 -8.46 -8.89
CA LYS A 54 3.77 -8.51 -8.66
C LYS A 54 3.38 -7.64 -7.47
N THR A 55 2.10 -7.26 -7.42
CA THR A 55 1.54 -6.55 -6.28
C THR A 55 1.40 -7.48 -5.08
N VAL A 56 1.41 -6.88 -3.88
CA VAL A 56 1.17 -7.61 -2.62
C VAL A 56 -0.18 -8.33 -2.64
N ARG A 57 -1.20 -7.69 -3.24
CA ARG A 57 -2.55 -8.23 -3.39
C ARG A 57 -2.59 -9.53 -4.20
N GLU A 58 -1.90 -9.55 -5.34
CA GLU A 58 -1.83 -10.73 -6.22
C GLU A 58 -1.19 -11.92 -5.49
N ILE A 59 -0.08 -11.70 -4.79
CA ILE A 59 0.61 -12.77 -4.07
C ILE A 59 -0.23 -13.28 -2.90
N CYS A 60 -0.91 -12.39 -2.19
CA CYS A 60 -1.82 -12.78 -1.11
C CYS A 60 -2.99 -13.63 -1.62
N GLN A 61 -3.53 -13.32 -2.81
CA GLN A 61 -4.56 -14.12 -3.47
C GLN A 61 -4.02 -15.48 -3.93
N GLU A 62 -2.83 -15.52 -4.54
CA GLU A 62 -2.18 -16.76 -5.00
C GLU A 62 -1.92 -17.73 -3.84
N ARG A 63 -1.41 -17.20 -2.71
CA ARG A 63 -1.14 -18.00 -1.51
C ARG A 63 -2.37 -18.28 -0.65
N LYS A 64 -3.54 -17.72 -0.99
CA LYS A 64 -4.79 -17.79 -0.21
C LYS A 64 -4.56 -17.53 1.29
N VAL A 65 -3.78 -16.49 1.59
CA VAL A 65 -3.37 -16.22 2.97
C VAL A 65 -4.54 -15.70 3.82
N LEU A 66 -5.51 -15.04 3.19
CA LEU A 66 -6.72 -14.49 3.78
C LEU A 66 -7.88 -14.61 2.77
N ASP A 67 -9.12 -14.59 3.27
CA ASP A 67 -10.31 -14.41 2.43
C ASP A 67 -10.25 -13.09 1.68
N GLU A 68 -10.77 -13.07 0.46
CA GLU A 68 -10.71 -11.91 -0.44
C GLU A 68 -11.30 -10.64 0.18
N LYS A 69 -12.41 -10.77 0.92
CA LYS A 69 -13.01 -9.67 1.67
C LYS A 69 -12.08 -9.12 2.76
N LYS A 70 -11.45 -10.03 3.51
CA LYS A 70 -10.57 -9.66 4.63
C LYS A 70 -9.25 -9.08 4.11
N LEU A 71 -8.76 -9.59 2.99
CA LEU A 71 -7.60 -9.05 2.30
C LEU A 71 -7.86 -7.62 1.81
N ALA A 72 -9.04 -7.34 1.25
CA ALA A 72 -9.43 -6.00 0.83
C ALA A 72 -9.53 -5.02 2.02
N GLU A 73 -10.07 -5.47 3.15
CA GLU A 73 -10.15 -4.66 4.37
C GLU A 73 -8.79 -4.38 5.03
N VAL A 74 -7.84 -5.32 4.93
CA VAL A 74 -6.50 -5.22 5.52
C VAL A 74 -5.56 -4.42 4.63
N LEU A 75 -5.70 -4.55 3.31
CA LEU A 75 -4.94 -3.79 2.31
C LEU A 75 -5.62 -2.46 1.95
N ASP A 76 -6.39 -1.87 2.86
CA ASP A 76 -6.99 -0.55 2.68
C ASP A 76 -5.98 0.54 3.08
N PRO A 77 -5.49 1.36 2.13
CA PRO A 77 -4.51 2.41 2.41
C PRO A 77 -5.03 3.47 3.38
N TRP A 78 -6.33 3.76 3.39
CA TRP A 78 -6.91 4.78 4.27
C TRP A 78 -6.84 4.36 5.73
N ARG A 79 -7.13 3.08 5.99
CA ARG A 79 -7.00 2.48 7.33
C ARG A 79 -5.57 2.49 7.84
N MET A 80 -4.57 2.52 6.95
CA MET A 80 -3.16 2.65 7.34
C MET A 80 -2.76 4.08 7.73
N THR A 81 -3.53 5.10 7.31
CA THR A 81 -3.25 6.51 7.63
C THR A 81 -4.00 7.02 8.86
N GLU A 82 -5.05 6.32 9.26
CA GLU A 82 -5.80 6.62 10.47
C GLU A 82 -5.14 5.91 11.66
N SER A 83 -5.08 6.60 12.81
CA SER A 83 -4.80 5.93 14.08
C SER A 83 -6.09 5.23 14.49
N GLU A 84 -6.05 3.99 14.97
CA GLU A 84 -7.23 3.38 15.60
C GLU A 84 -7.78 4.35 16.67
N PRO A 85 -9.12 4.50 16.79
CA PRO A 85 -9.72 5.29 17.85
C PRO A 85 -9.41 4.75 19.26
#